data_AF-A0AAJ0IU56-F1
#
_entry.id   AF-A0AAJ0IU56-F1
#
_cell.length_a   1.000
_cell.length_b   1.000
_cell.length_c   1.000
_cell.angle_alpha   90.00
_cell.angle_beta   90.00
_cell.angle_gamma   90.00
#
_symmetry.space_group_name_H-M   'P 1'
#
loop_
_entity.id
_entity.type
_entity.pdbx_description
1 polymer ?
#
loop_
_entity_poly.entity_id
_entity_poly.type
_entity_poly.pdbx_seq_one_letter_code
_entity_poly.pdbx_strand_id
1 'polypeptide(L)'
;HMTQLTDAEIHLCAERGVSVVHCPESNLKLASGFCPACALQRAGVNLAIGTDGCASNNDLDMFSENRTAAILAKAVANDAT
;
A
#
# COMPACT_ATOMS: atom_id res chain seq x y z
N HIS A 1 -2.34 6.10 -1.08
CA HIS A 1 -3.28 5.50 -0.10
C HIS A 1 -4.01 4.27 -0.66
N MET A 2 -5.00 4.43 -1.56
CA MET A 2 -5.65 3.33 -2.30
C MET A 2 -6.14 2.14 -1.42
N THR A 3 -6.72 2.43 -0.26
CA THR A 3 -7.16 1.40 0.72
C THR A 3 -8.52 0.77 0.41
N GLN A 4 -9.33 1.39 -0.46
CA GLN A 4 -10.69 0.99 -0.76
C GLN A 4 -10.82 0.69 -2.27
N LEU A 5 -10.05 -0.28 -2.75
CA LEU A 5 -10.06 -0.68 -4.16
C LEU A 5 -10.89 -1.93 -4.39
N THR A 6 -11.56 -1.93 -5.54
CA THR A 6 -12.12 -3.13 -6.17
C THR A 6 -11.11 -3.76 -7.15
N ASP A 7 -11.32 -5.02 -7.49
CA ASP A 7 -10.48 -5.72 -8.48
C ASP A 7 -10.50 -5.03 -9.86
N ALA A 8 -11.65 -4.49 -10.25
CA ALA A 8 -11.80 -3.76 -11.51
C ALA A 8 -10.94 -2.49 -11.53
N GLU A 9 -10.85 -1.76 -10.42
CA GLU A 9 -10.02 -0.56 -10.32
C GLU A 9 -8.52 -0.90 -10.30
N ILE A 10 -8.13 -2.04 -9.72
CA ILE A 10 -6.75 -2.53 -9.78
C ILE A 10 -6.34 -2.81 -11.23
N HIS A 11 -7.17 -3.54 -11.98
CA HIS A 11 -6.91 -3.81 -13.40
C HIS A 11 -6.87 -2.53 -14.24
N LEU A 12 -7.80 -1.60 -13.98
CA LEU A 12 -7.80 -0.31 -14.65
C LEU A 12 -6.50 0.49 -14.38
N CYS A 13 -5.98 0.45 -13.15
CA CYS A 13 -4.70 1.08 -12.84
C CYS A 13 -3.55 0.47 -13.67
N ALA A 14 -3.51 -0.85 -13.80
CA ALA A 14 -2.50 -1.54 -14.59
C ALA A 14 -2.61 -1.18 -16.08
N GLU A 15 -3.81 -1.26 -16.65
CA GLU A 15 -4.08 -0.92 -18.06
C GLU A 15 -3.67 0.51 -18.42
N ARG A 16 -3.83 1.45 -17.48
CA ARG A 16 -3.52 2.87 -17.68
C ARG A 16 -2.10 3.26 -17.30
N GLY A 17 -1.28 2.31 -16.81
CA GLY A 17 0.07 2.60 -16.34
C GLY A 17 0.12 3.52 -15.13
N VAL A 18 -0.91 3.48 -14.26
CA VAL A 18 -0.96 4.27 -13.04
C VAL A 18 0.11 3.79 -12.07
N SER A 19 0.73 4.72 -11.35
CA SER A 19 1.58 4.41 -10.21
C SER A 19 0.82 4.64 -8.90
N VAL A 20 0.97 3.73 -7.94
CA VAL A 20 0.36 3.84 -6.61
C VAL A 20 1.44 4.05 -5.56
N VAL A 21 1.22 5.02 -4.65
CA VAL A 21 2.04 5.21 -3.46
C VAL A 21 1.31 4.61 -2.25
N HIS A 22 1.93 3.61 -1.62
CA HIS A 22 1.46 2.93 -0.42
C HIS A 22 2.06 3.60 0.83
N CYS A 23 1.20 4.02 1.75
CA CYS A 23 1.57 4.63 3.03
C CYS A 23 1.03 3.79 4.20
N PRO A 24 1.59 2.59 4.45
CA PRO A 24 1.02 1.62 5.38
C PRO A 24 0.86 2.15 6.80
N GLU A 25 1.86 2.82 7.37
CA GLU A 25 1.83 3.23 8.78
C GLU A 25 0.77 4.31 9.02
N SER A 26 0.69 5.31 8.13
CA SER A 26 -0.36 6.34 8.16
C SER A 26 -1.76 5.72 8.02
N ASN A 27 -1.95 4.81 7.05
CA ASN A 27 -3.23 4.15 6.85
C ASN A 27 -3.70 3.36 8.09
N LEU A 28 -2.77 2.65 8.75
CA LEU A 28 -3.07 1.91 9.97
C LEU A 28 -3.38 2.84 11.15
N LYS A 29 -2.55 3.87 11.36
CA LYS A 29 -2.72 4.84 12.45
C LYS A 29 -4.05 5.59 12.37
N LEU A 30 -4.50 5.92 11.15
CA LEU A 30 -5.77 6.60 10.91
C LEU A 30 -6.97 5.65 10.72
N ALA A 31 -6.78 4.33 10.88
CA ALA A 31 -7.81 3.32 10.61
C ALA A 31 -8.46 3.46 9.22
N SER A 32 -7.68 3.90 8.22
CA SER A 32 -8.15 4.17 6.85
C SER A 32 -8.37 2.91 6.00
N GLY A 33 -7.97 1.75 6.53
CA GLY A 33 -8.08 0.44 5.88
C GLY A 33 -6.77 -0.06 5.28
N PHE A 34 -6.87 -1.06 4.42
CA PHE A 34 -5.75 -1.85 3.94
C PHE A 34 -5.60 -1.73 2.44
N CYS A 35 -4.50 -1.12 1.98
CA CYS A 35 -4.18 -1.10 0.55
C CYS A 35 -3.86 -2.53 0.09
N PRO A 36 -4.48 -3.03 -1.00
CA PRO A 36 -4.19 -4.37 -1.53
C PRO A 36 -2.88 -4.38 -2.33
N ALA A 37 -1.77 -4.06 -1.64
CA ALA A 37 -0.45 -3.85 -2.23
C ALA A 37 0.05 -5.07 -3.04
N CYS A 38 -0.17 -6.29 -2.53
CA CYS A 38 0.20 -7.51 -3.23
C CYS A 38 -0.61 -7.69 -4.53
N ALA A 39 -1.93 -7.42 -4.51
CA ALA A 39 -2.77 -7.52 -5.70
C ALA A 39 -2.39 -6.48 -6.76
N LEU A 40 -2.13 -5.23 -6.35
CA LEU A 40 -1.64 -4.17 -7.24
C LEU A 40 -0.31 -4.56 -7.90
N GLN A 41 0.66 -5.03 -7.10
CA GLN A 41 1.97 -5.44 -7.61
C GLN A 41 1.87 -6.64 -8.57
N ARG A 42 1.07 -7.66 -8.23
CA ARG A 42 0.82 -8.82 -9.10
C ARG A 42 0.09 -8.47 -10.39
N ALA A 43 -0.78 -7.46 -10.37
CA ALA A 43 -1.46 -6.94 -11.55
C ALA A 43 -0.55 -6.10 -12.46
N GLY A 44 0.70 -5.85 -12.06
CA GLY A 44 1.66 -5.05 -12.84
C GLY A 44 1.55 -3.54 -12.60
N VAL A 45 0.83 -3.10 -11.57
CA VAL A 45 0.81 -1.68 -11.17
C VAL A 45 2.15 -1.30 -10.58
N ASN A 46 2.72 -0.18 -11.03
CA ASN A 46 3.94 0.35 -10.43
C ASN A 46 3.64 0.83 -8.99
N LEU A 47 4.27 0.19 -8.01
CA LEU A 47 4.02 0.44 -6.60
C LEU A 47 5.24 1.08 -5.94
N ALA A 48 5.04 2.23 -5.32
CA ALA A 48 6.01 2.95 -4.51
C ALA A 48 5.58 3.01 -3.04
N ILE A 49 6.50 3.36 -2.15
CA ILE A 49 6.27 3.50 -0.71
C ILE A 49 6.48 4.96 -0.32
N GLY A 50 5.65 5.47 0.58
CA GLY A 50 5.80 6.80 1.16
C GLY A 50 5.29 6.81 2.60
N THR A 51 5.87 7.67 3.43
CA THR A 51 5.53 7.76 4.85
C THR A 51 4.22 8.52 5.12
N ASP A 52 3.75 9.31 4.14
CA ASP A 52 2.80 10.40 4.38
C ASP A 52 3.39 11.44 5.37
N GLY A 53 2.57 12.30 5.98
CA GLY A 53 3.03 13.34 6.89
C GLY A 53 3.28 12.87 8.34
N CYS A 54 4.14 13.60 9.06
CA CYS A 54 4.45 13.33 10.47
C CYS A 54 3.27 13.59 11.44
N ALA A 55 2.11 14.08 10.98
CA ALA A 55 0.91 14.16 11.81
C ALA A 55 0.18 12.81 11.91
N SER A 56 0.33 11.96 10.89
CA SER A 56 -0.42 10.71 10.70
C SER A 56 0.47 9.47 10.67
N ASN A 57 1.79 9.62 10.57
CA ASN A 57 2.79 8.57 10.73
C ASN A 57 3.50 8.72 12.09
N ASN A 58 4.09 9.92 12.21
CA ASN A 58 4.85 10.53 13.30
C ASN A 58 6.38 10.47 13.17
N ASP A 59 6.92 9.87 12.11
CA ASP A 59 8.29 10.09 11.66
C ASP A 59 8.38 10.11 10.11
N LEU A 60 9.59 9.97 9.57
CA LEU A 60 9.88 9.83 8.13
C LEU A 60 10.84 8.66 7.88
N ASP A 61 10.74 7.59 8.69
CA ASP A 61 11.62 6.42 8.59
C ASP A 61 11.17 5.47 7.47
N MET A 62 11.80 5.62 6.31
CA MET A 62 11.55 4.73 5.16
C MET A 62 11.93 3.26 5.43
N PHE A 63 12.83 2.95 6.37
CA PHE A 63 13.14 1.56 6.71
C PHE A 63 11.99 0.93 7.49
N SER A 64 11.40 1.65 8.44
CA SER A 64 10.19 1.19 9.12
C SER A 64 9.04 1.06 8.13
N GLU A 65 8.81 2.06 7.27
CA GLU A 65 7.72 2.04 6.31
C GLU A 65 7.81 0.84 5.35
N ASN A 66 9.02 0.56 4.85
CA ASN A 66 9.29 -0.60 3.99
C ASN A 66 9.06 -1.94 4.72
N ARG A 67 9.50 -2.04 5.98
CA ARG A 67 9.24 -3.23 6.81
C ARG A 67 7.73 -3.42 7.00
N THR A 68 7.00 -2.37 7.36
CA THR A 68 5.55 -2.42 7.58
C THR A 68 4.82 -2.79 6.29
N ALA A 69 5.19 -2.21 5.14
CA ALA A 69 4.65 -2.58 3.83
C ALA A 69 4.82 -4.08 3.56
N ALA A 70 6.02 -4.62 3.78
CA ALA A 70 6.35 -6.02 3.45
C ALA A 70 5.62 -7.05 4.31
N ILE A 71 5.41 -6.79 5.61
CA ILE A 71 4.70 -7.71 6.51
C ILE A 71 3.18 -7.52 6.43
N LEU A 72 2.69 -6.28 6.25
CA LEU A 72 1.26 -6.01 6.12
C LEU A 72 0.71 -6.59 4.83
N ALA A 73 1.45 -6.49 3.72
CA ALA A 73 1.04 -7.06 2.44
C ALA A 73 0.76 -8.57 2.53
N LYS A 74 1.57 -9.31 3.31
CA LYS A 74 1.39 -10.74 3.56
C LYS A 74 0.10 -11.04 4.32
N ALA A 75 -0.11 -10.33 5.42
CA ALA A 75 -1.30 -10.48 6.25
C ALA A 75 -2.59 -10.15 5.48
N VAL A 76 -2.58 -9.06 4.71
CA VAL A 76 -3.73 -8.62 3.90
C VAL A 76 -4.02 -9.60 2.76
N ALA A 77 -2.99 -10.14 2.10
CA ALA A 77 -3.15 -11.14 1.05
C ALA A 77 -3.45 -12.55 1.59
N ASN A 78 -3.37 -12.75 2.91
CA ASN A 78 -3.37 -14.07 3.54
C ASN A 78 -2.36 -15.04 2.88
N ASP A 79 -1.17 -14.51 2.58
CA ASP A 79 -0.09 -15.21 1.88
C ASP A 79 1.24 -14.91 2.59
N ALA A 80 1.94 -15.95 3.03
CA ALA A 80 3.20 -15.79 3.78
C ALA A 80 4.40 -15.47 2.88
N THR A 81 4.24 -15.58 1.56
CA THR A 81 5.32 -15.41 0.57
C THR A 81 5.36 -14.01 -0.02
#